data_AF-A0A7S1QBE0-F1
#
_entry.id   AF-A0A7S1QBE0-F1
#
_cell.length_a   1.000
_cell.length_b   1.000
_cell.length_c   1.000
_cell.angle_alpha   90.00
_cell.angle_beta   90.00
_cell.angle_gamma   90.00
#
_symmetry.space_group_name_H-M   'P 1'
#
loop_
_entity.id
_entity.type
_entity.pdbx_description
1 polymer ?
#
loop_
_entity_poly.entity_id
_entity_poly.type
_entity_poly.pdbx_seq_one_letter_code
_entity_poly.pdbx_strand_id
1 'polypeptide(L)'
;LGRVTYNRGAKRMMRIGSYDVEYHKNFRLFLQTKLSNPVYKPEINAQTTLINFMVTESGLEDQLLAVVVNHERPDLEEKRVSLLRHMNTMTIELQQCEDGLLTELS
;
A
#
# COMPACT_ATOMS: atom_id res chain seq x y z
N LEU A 1 7.89 19.28 -3.02
CA LEU A 1 6.98 18.46 -3.85
C LEU A 1 5.54 19.01 -3.82
N GLY A 2 5.34 20.29 -4.15
CA GLY A 2 3.98 20.83 -4.34
C GLY A 2 3.44 20.43 -5.71
N ARG A 3 2.17 20.01 -5.79
CA ARG A 3 1.55 19.65 -7.08
C ARG A 3 1.14 20.90 -7.85
N VAL A 4 2.10 21.56 -8.48
CA VAL A 4 1.88 22.77 -9.28
C VAL A 4 1.77 22.39 -10.75
N THR A 5 0.56 22.46 -11.30
CA THR A 5 0.28 22.24 -12.72
C THR A 5 -0.50 23.42 -13.28
N TYR A 6 -0.25 23.78 -14.53
CA TYR A 6 -0.97 24.82 -15.25
C TYR A 6 -1.47 24.30 -16.61
N ASN A 7 -2.48 24.95 -17.18
CA ASN A 7 -3.01 24.55 -18.49
C ASN A 7 -2.33 25.38 -19.59
N ARG A 8 -1.89 24.72 -20.66
CA ARG A 8 -1.43 25.34 -21.90
C ARG A 8 -2.27 24.81 -23.05
N GLY A 9 -3.32 25.55 -23.40
CA GLY A 9 -4.38 25.05 -24.29
C GLY A 9 -5.13 23.88 -23.64
N ALA A 10 -5.32 22.79 -24.40
CA ALA A 10 -5.98 21.57 -23.91
C ALA A 10 -5.07 20.67 -23.04
N LYS A 11 -3.75 20.97 -22.99
CA LYS A 11 -2.76 20.14 -22.30
C LYS A 11 -2.48 20.68 -20.90
N ARG A 12 -2.37 19.78 -19.94
CA ARG A 12 -1.90 20.10 -18.58
C ARG A 12 -0.38 19.98 -18.55
N MET A 13 0.29 21.01 -18.04
CA MET A 13 1.75 21.11 -17.99
C MET A 13 2.23 21.24 -16.53
N MET A 14 3.45 20.81 -16.27
CA MET A 14 4.16 20.96 -15.01
C MET A 14 5.57 21.50 -15.28
N ARG A 15 6.02 22.47 -14.49
CA ARG A 15 7.38 22.98 -14.57
C ARG A 15 8.30 22.18 -13.64
N ILE A 16 9.35 21.60 -14.21
CA ILE A 16 10.39 20.87 -13.48
C ILE A 16 11.73 21.56 -13.75
N GLY A 17 12.27 22.24 -12.74
CA GLY A 17 13.43 23.11 -12.91
C GLY A 17 13.14 24.20 -13.94
N SER A 18 13.92 24.22 -15.03
CA SER A 18 13.75 25.17 -16.14
C SER A 18 12.89 24.63 -17.30
N TYR A 19 12.40 23.39 -17.21
CA TYR A 19 11.68 22.73 -18.29
C TYR A 19 10.18 22.66 -18.02
N ASP A 20 9.39 22.86 -19.07
CA ASP A 20 7.95 22.64 -19.07
C ASP A 20 7.64 21.28 -19.68
N VAL A 21 7.04 20.40 -18.88
CA VAL A 21 6.75 19.01 -19.24
C VAL A 21 5.25 18.78 -19.22
N GLU A 22 4.73 18.02 -20.18
CA GLU A 22 3.32 17.64 -20.21
C GLU A 22 2.99 16.66 -19.07
N TYR A 23 1.93 16.96 -18.30
CA TYR A 23 1.51 16.15 -17.15
C TYR A 23 0.33 15.26 -17.52
N HIS A 24 0.55 13.94 -17.46
CA HIS A 24 -0.49 12.94 -17.69
C HIS A 24 -1.31 12.66 -16.42
N LYS A 25 -2.65 12.59 -16.52
CA LYS A 25 -3.54 12.41 -15.35
C LYS A 25 -3.30 11.09 -14.60
N ASN A 26 -2.88 10.03 -15.31
CA ASN A 26 -2.62 8.71 -14.70
C ASN A 26 -1.18 8.54 -14.22
N PHE A 27 -0.33 9.55 -14.37
CA PHE A 27 1.04 9.47 -13.88
C PHE A 27 1.06 9.38 -12.34
N ARG A 28 1.88 8.46 -11.82
CA ARG A 28 2.13 8.29 -10.39
C ARG A 28 3.62 8.32 -10.14
N LEU A 29 4.05 9.05 -9.12
CA LEU A 29 5.44 9.12 -8.69
C LEU A 29 5.60 8.36 -7.38
N PHE A 30 6.53 7.41 -7.36
CA PHE A 30 6.96 6.71 -6.16
C PHE A 30 8.44 7.00 -5.94
N LEU A 31 8.80 7.37 -4.72
CA LEU A 31 10.18 7.64 -4.31
C LEU A 31 10.55 6.63 -3.24
N GLN A 32 11.69 5.97 -3.40
CA GLN A 32 12.20 4.98 -2.46
C GLN A 32 13.62 5.34 -2.04
N THR A 33 13.93 5.13 -0.76
CA THR A 33 15.30 5.18 -0.24
C THR A 33 15.59 3.91 0.55
N LYS A 34 16.86 3.49 0.57
CA LYS A 34 17.35 2.38 1.41
C LYS A 34 17.89 2.86 2.76
N LEU A 35 17.97 4.17 2.98
CA LEU A 35 18.49 4.72 4.23
C LEU A 35 17.51 4.45 5.37
N SER A 36 18.03 3.88 6.46
CA SER A 36 17.28 3.67 7.70
C SER A 36 17.05 5.01 8.40
N ASN A 37 15.80 5.29 8.76
CA ASN A 37 15.37 6.49 9.50
C ASN A 37 15.93 7.85 9.01
N PRO A 38 15.67 8.25 7.74
CA PRO A 38 16.04 9.57 7.27
C PRO A 38 15.15 10.63 7.92
N VAL A 39 15.76 11.58 8.63
CA VAL A 39 15.05 12.74 9.16
C VAL A 39 14.73 13.69 8.00
N TYR A 40 13.50 13.62 7.52
CA TYR A 40 13.01 14.55 6.51
C TYR A 40 12.56 15.85 7.15
N LYS A 41 12.80 16.96 6.44
CA LYS A 41 12.28 18.26 6.85
C LYS A 41 10.74 18.24 6.86
N PRO A 42 10.09 19.01 7.76
CA PRO A 42 8.63 19.04 7.87
C PRO A 42 7.90 19.30 6.55
N GLU A 43 8.49 20.09 5.64
CA GLU A 43 7.89 20.40 4.35
C GLU A 43 7.77 19.17 3.44
N ILE A 44 8.70 18.21 3.53
CA ILE A 44 8.65 16.96 2.79
C ILE A 44 7.61 16.02 3.41
N ASN A 45 7.58 15.92 4.74
CA ASN A 45 6.59 15.10 5.45
C ASN A 45 5.15 15.59 5.24
N ALA A 46 4.95 16.90 5.09
CA ALA A 46 3.62 17.45 4.81
C ALA A 46 3.17 17.22 3.34
N GLN A 47 4.12 17.13 2.40
CA GLN A 47 3.83 17.03 0.97
C GLN A 47 3.88 15.59 0.43
N THR A 48 4.27 14.63 1.26
CA THR A 48 4.44 13.23 0.86
C THR A 48 3.84 12.29 1.91
N THR A 49 3.33 11.15 1.46
CA THR A 49 2.95 10.06 2.35
C THR A 49 4.18 9.19 2.60
N LEU A 50 4.76 9.26 3.79
CA LEU A 50 5.89 8.42 4.17
C LEU A 50 5.38 7.03 4.56
N ILE A 51 5.89 6.01 3.87
CA ILE A 51 5.61 4.61 4.18
C ILE A 51 6.90 3.99 4.74
N ASN A 52 6.84 3.48 5.97
CA ASN A 52 7.98 2.85 6.61
C ASN A 52 8.03 1.36 6.26
N PHE A 53 9.04 0.97 5.49
CA PHE A 53 9.32 -0.43 5.13
C PHE A 53 10.44 -1.06 5.96
N MET A 54 10.86 -0.43 7.07
CA MET A 54 11.83 -1.06 7.95
C MET A 54 11.25 -2.32 8.57
N VAL A 55 11.99 -3.42 8.42
CA VAL A 55 11.73 -4.65 9.16
C VAL A 55 11.96 -4.35 10.65
N THR A 56 10.93 -4.54 11.46
CA THR A 56 11.05 -4.51 12.92
C THR A 56 11.62 -5.84 13.39
N GLU A 57 12.34 -5.85 14.51
CA GLU A 57 12.92 -7.08 15.08
C GLU A 57 11.84 -8.13 15.33
N SER A 58 10.71 -7.73 15.92
CA SER A 58 9.53 -8.58 16.09
C SER A 58 8.96 -9.08 14.76
N GLY A 59 8.91 -8.25 13.72
CA GLY A 59 8.44 -8.68 12.40
C GLY A 59 9.38 -9.69 11.74
N LEU A 60 10.69 -9.58 11.97
CA LEU A 60 11.67 -10.57 11.52
C LEU A 60 11.55 -11.87 12.32
N GLU A 61 11.34 -11.77 13.63
CA GLU A 61 11.12 -12.93 14.50
C GLU A 61 9.89 -13.73 14.06
N ASP A 62 8.76 -13.06 13.81
CA ASP A 62 7.54 -13.69 13.30
C ASP A 62 7.78 -14.38 11.94
N GLN A 63 8.55 -13.75 11.05
CA GLN A 63 8.90 -14.33 9.75
C GLN A 63 9.78 -15.58 9.90
N LEU A 64 10.79 -15.51 10.77
CA LEU A 64 11.67 -16.65 11.05
C LEU A 64 10.88 -17.80 11.69
N LEU A 65 10.00 -17.49 12.65
CA LEU A 65 9.14 -18.48 13.28
C LEU A 65 8.25 -19.17 12.23
N ALA A 66 7.65 -18.42 11.30
CA ALA A 66 6.86 -19.00 10.23
C ALA A 66 7.68 -19.98 9.36
N VAL A 67 8.94 -19.65 9.05
CA VAL A 67 9.84 -20.54 8.30
C VAL A 67 10.15 -21.82 9.09
N VAL A 68 10.42 -21.70 10.39
CA VAL A 68 10.71 -22.86 11.26
C VAL A 68 9.49 -23.75 11.41
N VAL A 69 8.32 -23.18 11.69
CA VAL A 69 7.06 -23.94 11.81
C VAL A 69 6.73 -24.67 10.52
N ASN A 70 6.93 -24.03 9.36
CA ASN A 70 6.69 -24.69 8.08
C ASN A 70 7.63 -25.89 7.84
N HIS A 71 8.87 -25.84 8.35
CA HIS A 71 9.82 -26.95 8.23
C HIS A 71 9.54 -28.06 9.25
N GLU A 72 9.31 -27.72 10.50
CA GLU A 72 9.16 -28.69 11.60
C GLU A 72 7.75 -29.27 11.67
N ARG A 73 6.73 -28.47 11.35
CA ARG A 73 5.30 -28.77 11.52
C ARG A 73 4.46 -28.27 10.34
N PRO A 74 4.66 -28.82 9.13
CA PRO A 74 3.90 -28.41 7.93
C PRO A 74 2.39 -28.62 8.09
N ASP A 75 1.96 -29.58 8.92
CA ASP A 75 0.55 -29.83 9.25
C ASP A 75 -0.15 -28.61 9.87
N LEU A 76 0.57 -27.88 10.73
CA LEU A 76 0.05 -26.67 11.36
C LEU A 76 -0.06 -25.51 10.36
N GLU A 77 0.91 -25.39 9.46
CA GLU A 77 0.91 -24.34 8.44
C GLU A 77 -0.20 -24.57 7.41
N GLU A 78 -0.42 -25.80 6.95
CA GLU A 78 -1.55 -26.13 6.07
C GLU A 78 -2.90 -25.78 6.71
N LYS A 79 -3.05 -26.09 8.01
CA LYS A 79 -4.26 -25.75 8.75
C LYS A 79 -4.44 -24.23 8.88
N ARG A 80 -3.36 -23.49 9.16
CA ARG A 80 -3.36 -22.01 9.22
C ARG A 80 -3.78 -21.42 7.88
N VAL A 81 -3.18 -21.85 6.78
CA VAL A 81 -3.49 -21.37 5.43
C VAL A 81 -4.94 -21.68 5.05
N SER A 82 -5.41 -22.90 5.35
CA SER A 82 -6.80 -23.29 5.13
C SER A 82 -7.76 -22.37 5.90
N LEU A 83 -7.52 -22.13 7.19
CA LEU A 83 -8.36 -21.25 8.01
C LEU A 83 -8.38 -19.81 7.48
N LEU A 84 -7.23 -19.26 7.08
CA LEU A 84 -7.16 -17.92 6.49
C LEU A 84 -7.96 -17.81 5.20
N ARG A 85 -7.94 -18.86 4.36
CA ARG A 85 -8.75 -18.90 3.14
C ARG A 85 -10.24 -18.89 3.47
N HIS A 86 -10.68 -19.75 4.39
CA HIS A 86 -12.09 -19.80 4.80
C HIS A 86 -12.56 -18.47 5.39
N MET A 87 -11.72 -17.83 6.22
CA MET A 87 -12.04 -16.54 6.80
C MET A 87 -12.21 -15.46 5.72
N ASN A 88 -11.30 -15.37 4.75
CA ASN A 88 -11.41 -14.43 3.64
C ASN A 88 -12.68 -14.67 2.80
N THR A 89 -12.99 -15.92 2.48
CA THR A 89 -14.23 -16.27 1.77
C THR A 89 -15.46 -15.82 2.55
N MET A 90 -15.49 -16.10 3.86
CA MET A 90 -16.62 -15.75 4.71
C MET A 90 -16.78 -14.23 4.86
N THR A 91 -15.68 -13.46 4.91
CA THR A 91 -15.75 -11.99 4.90
C THR A 91 -16.33 -11.45 3.60
N ILE A 92 -15.98 -12.05 2.46
CA ILE A 92 -16.54 -11.66 1.15
C ILE A 92 -18.04 -11.98 1.10
N GLU A 93 -18.44 -13.17 1.55
CA GLU A 93 -19.85 -13.58 1.59
C GLU A 93 -20.68 -12.68 2.52
N LEU A 94 -20.13 -12.30 3.68
CA LEU A 94 -20.78 -11.34 4.58
C LEU A 94 -21.02 -9.99 3.90
N GLN A 95 -20.00 -9.44 3.22
CA GLN A 95 -20.15 -8.18 2.48
C GLN A 95 -21.22 -8.29 1.39
N GLN A 96 -21.27 -9.40 0.66
CA GLN A 96 -22.29 -9.64 -0.37
C GLN A 96 -23.70 -9.72 0.21
N CYS A 97 -23.86 -10.37 1.37
CA CYS A 97 -25.14 -10.41 2.07
C CYS A 97 -25.58 -9.01 2.56
N GLU A 98 -24.65 -8.22 3.10
CA GLU A 98 -24.93 -6.83 3.51
C GLU A 98 -25.33 -5.95 2.31
N ASP A 99 -24.60 -6.05 1.21
CA ASP A 99 -24.90 -5.33 -0.03
C ASP A 99 -26.27 -5.75 -0.59
N GLY A 100 -26.59 -7.05 -0.52
CA GLY A 100 -27.90 -7.59 -0.93
C GLY A 100 -29.06 -7.04 -0.10
N LEU A 101 -28.91 -7.00 1.23
CA LEU A 101 -29.91 -6.41 2.12
C LEU A 101 -30.11 -4.91 1.85
N LEU A 102 -29.03 -4.17 1.59
CA LEU A 102 -29.09 -2.76 1.20
C LEU A 102 -29.83 -2.55 -0.13
N THR A 103 -29.68 -3.47 -1.10
CA THR A 103 -30.42 -3.38 -2.37
C THR A 103 -31.91 -3.70 -2.25
N GLU A 104 -32.33 -4.58 -1.34
CA GLU A 104 -33.77 -4.86 -1.14
C GLU A 104 -34.49 -3.80 -0.29
N LEU A 105 -33.77 -3.05 0.52
CA LEU A 105 -34.31 -1.97 1.36
C LEU A 105 -34.30 -0.59 0.68
N SER A 106 -33.74 -0.47 -0.53
CA SER A 106 -33.71 0.75 -1.36
C SER A 106 -34.79 0.72 -2.45
#